data_AF-A0A9X8YQ79-F1
#
_entry.id   AF-A0A9X8YQ79-F1
#
_cell.length_a   1.000
_cell.length_b   1.000
_cell.length_c   1.000
_cell.angle_alpha   90.00
_cell.angle_beta   90.00
_cell.angle_gamma   90.00
#
_symmetry.space_group_name_H-M   'P 1'
#
loop_
_entity.id
_entity.type
_entity.pdbx_description
1 polymer ?
#
loop_
_entity_poly.entity_id
_entity_poly.type
_entity_poly.pdbx_seq_one_letter_code
_entity_poly.pdbx_strand_id
1 'polypeptide(L)' 'MAEEYFNPALLSLGTPGGASASSVDLSRFEAGGQLPGVYQVDIYLNGQFITSRNVNFVASSGTDLHPALTL' A
#
# COMPACT_ATOMS: atom_id res chain seq x y z
N MET A 1 -16.50 -7.05 -15.27
CA MET A 1 -15.41 -7.35 -14.32
C MET A 1 -16.04 -7.32 -12.94
N ALA A 2 -15.67 -8.24 -12.04
CA ALA A 2 -16.17 -8.19 -10.68
C ALA A 2 -15.42 -7.09 -9.94
N GLU A 3 -16.14 -6.16 -9.32
CA GLU A 3 -15.56 -5.23 -8.36
C GLU A 3 -15.26 -6.02 -7.08
N GLU A 4 -14.01 -6.01 -6.62
CA GLU A 4 -13.68 -6.56 -5.31
C GLU A 4 -14.23 -5.63 -4.23
N TYR A 5 -14.83 -6.18 -3.19
CA TYR A 5 -15.39 -5.41 -2.08
C TYR A 5 -14.73 -5.83 -0.77
N PHE A 6 -14.22 -4.85 -0.02
CA PHE A 6 -13.67 -5.09 1.31
C PHE A 6 -14.61 -4.51 2.37
N ASN A 7 -15.14 -5.36 3.25
CA ASN A 7 -15.96 -4.90 4.36
C ASN A 7 -15.07 -4.17 5.40
N PRO A 8 -15.22 -2.83 5.58
CA PRO A 8 -14.36 -2.07 6.47
C PRO A 8 -14.50 -2.47 7.95
N ALA A 9 -15.63 -3.07 8.34
CA ALA A 9 -15.84 -3.55 9.71
C ALA A 9 -14.82 -4.64 10.13
N LEU A 10 -14.22 -5.36 9.17
CA LEU A 10 -13.24 -6.41 9.45
C LEU A 10 -11.88 -5.87 9.90
N LEU A 11 -11.56 -4.60 9.62
CA LEU A 11 -10.32 -3.97 10.09
C LEU A 11 -10.34 -3.76 11.62
N SER A 12 -11.53 -3.54 12.20
CA SER A 12 -11.70 -3.37 13.65
C SER A 12 -11.57 -4.68 14.43
N LEU A 13 -11.68 -5.85 13.77
CA LEU A 13 -11.58 -7.16 14.42
C LEU A 13 -10.16 -7.46 14.95
N GLY A 14 -9.14 -6.84 14.36
CA GLY A 14 -7.73 -7.03 14.71
C GLY A 14 -7.11 -5.93 15.58
N THR A 15 -7.86 -4.89 15.97
CA THR A 15 -7.34 -3.74 16.71
C THR A 15 -7.82 -3.73 18.17
N PRO A 16 -6.93 -3.89 19.16
CA PRO A 16 -7.28 -3.69 20.57
C PRO A 16 -7.78 -2.25 20.76
N GLY A 17 -9.02 -2.05 21.20
CA GLY A 17 -9.60 -0.73 21.46
C GLY A 17 -10.62 -0.22 20.44
N GLY A 18 -11.00 -1.01 19.42
CA GLY A 18 -12.24 -0.79 18.66
C GLY A 18 -12.32 0.54 17.91
N ALA A 19 -11.20 1.02 17.35
CA ALA A 19 -11.24 2.16 16.43
C ALA A 19 -12.22 1.81 15.30
N SER A 20 -13.26 2.64 15.12
CA SER A 20 -14.31 2.40 14.13
C SER A 20 -13.71 2.52 12.73
N ALA A 21 -13.42 1.37 12.11
CA ALA A 21 -12.84 1.32 10.78
C ALA A 21 -13.85 1.65 9.67
N SER A 22 -15.09 1.95 10.05
CA SER A 22 -16.21 2.32 9.17
C SER A 22 -15.96 3.55 8.29
N SER A 23 -14.91 4.34 8.53
CA SER A 23 -14.54 5.51 7.72
C SER A 23 -13.23 5.34 6.92
N VAL A 24 -12.64 4.15 6.89
CA VAL A 24 -11.42 3.90 6.11
C VAL A 24 -11.79 3.70 4.64
N ASP A 25 -11.16 4.47 3.75
CA ASP A 25 -11.31 4.30 2.30
C ASP A 25 -10.48 3.09 1.84
N LEU A 26 -11.17 2.07 1.30
CA LEU A 26 -10.58 0.83 0.81
C LEU A 26 -10.59 0.71 -0.71
N SER A 27 -11.06 1.73 -1.43
CA SER A 27 -11.20 1.70 -2.89
C SER A 27 -9.90 1.36 -3.63
N ARG A 28 -8.75 1.81 -3.10
CA ARG A 28 -7.44 1.46 -3.65
C ARG A 28 -7.12 -0.03 -3.55
N PHE A 29 -7.52 -0.69 -2.46
CA PHE A 29 -7.33 -2.13 -2.29
C PHE A 29 -8.31 -2.93 -3.13
N GLU A 30 -9.54 -2.45 -3.28
CA GLU A 30 -10.59 -3.02 -4.16
C GLU A 30 -10.17 -3.04 -5.64
N ALA A 31 -9.26 -2.15 -6.03
CA ALA A 31 -8.64 -2.13 -7.35
C ALA A 31 -7.30 -2.90 -7.43
N GLY A 32 -6.97 -3.72 -6.43
CA GLY A 32 -5.72 -4.49 -6.35
C GLY A 32 -4.46 -3.66 -6.07
N GLY A 33 -4.64 -2.40 -5.70
CA GLY A 33 -3.56 -1.45 -5.41
C GLY A 33 -3.04 -1.50 -3.98
N GLN A 34 -2.10 -0.60 -3.71
CA GLN A 34 -1.52 -0.36 -2.39
C GLN A 34 -1.56 1.14 -2.04
N LEU A 35 -1.45 1.46 -0.76
CA LEU A 35 -1.40 2.84 -0.31
C LEU A 35 0.00 3.45 -0.56
N PRO A 36 0.10 4.76 -0.83
CA PRO A 36 1.37 5.47 -0.75
C PRO A 36 1.94 5.38 0.67
N GLY A 37 3.26 5.31 0.80
CA GLY A 37 3.90 5.17 2.10
C GLY A 37 5.33 4.68 2.02
N VAL A 38 5.92 4.47 3.19
CA VAL A 38 7.28 3.94 3.31
C VAL A 38 7.23 2.43 3.42
N TYR A 39 7.94 1.74 2.52
CA TYR A 39 8.02 0.29 2.46
C TYR A 39 9.48 -0.17 2.57
N GLN A 40 9.74 -1.21 3.34
CA GLN A 40 11.02 -1.92 3.32
C GLN A 40 11.07 -2.79 2.06
N VAL A 41 12.02 -2.51 1.16
CA VAL A 41 12.14 -3.20 -0.13
C VAL A 41 13.58 -3.58 -0.41
N ASP A 42 13.75 -4.62 -1.21
CA ASP A 42 15.03 -4.95 -1.84
C ASP A 42 15.13 -4.25 -3.20
N ILE A 43 16.22 -3.52 -3.41
CA ILE A 43 16.47 -2.76 -4.63
C ILE A 43 17.40 -3.57 -5.52
N TYR A 44 16.93 -3.85 -6.75
CA TYR A 44 17.70 -4.49 -7.80
C TYR A 44 17.93 -3.52 -8.96
N LEU A 45 19.14 -3.49 -9.50
CA LEU A 45 19.47 -2.75 -10.73
C LEU A 45 19.94 -3.75 -11.79
N ASN A 46 19.24 -3.80 -12.92
CA ASN A 46 19.51 -4.77 -13.99
C ASN A 46 19.58 -6.23 -13.50
N GLY A 47 18.73 -6.58 -12.52
CA GLY A 47 18.69 -7.91 -11.91
C GLY A 47 19.75 -8.18 -10.84
N GLN A 48 20.64 -7.24 -10.54
CA GLN A 48 21.63 -7.37 -9.47
C GLN A 48 21.12 -6.71 -8.19
N PHE A 49 21.21 -7.43 -7.06
CA PHE A 49 20.87 -6.88 -5.75
C PHE A 49 21.83 -5.74 -5.39
N ILE A 50 21.27 -4.63 -4.91
CA ILE A 50 22.02 -3.45 -4.49
C ILE A 50 21.93 -3.26 -2.98
N THR A 51 20.72 -3.22 -2.42
CA THR A 51 20.50 -2.95 -0.99
C THR A 51 19.08 -3.32 -0.57
N SER A 52 18.84 -3.41 0.75
CA SER A 52 17.51 -3.51 1.36
C SER A 52 17.29 -2.28 2.22
N ARG A 53 16.29 -1.45 1.89
CA ARG A 53 16.04 -0.20 2.63
C ARG A 53 14.59 0.22 2.58
N ASN A 54 14.23 1.09 3.51
CA ASN A 54 12.99 1.84 3.47
C ASN A 54 12.99 2.82 2.28
N VAL A 55 11.97 2.74 1.44
CA VAL A 55 11.74 3.63 0.29
C VAL A 55 10.35 4.23 0.42
N ASN A 56 10.25 5.55 0.25
CA ASN A 56 8.97 6.22 0.16
C ASN A 56 8.38 6.04 -1.24
N PHE A 57 7.18 5.49 -1.33
CA PHE A 57 6.41 5.34 -2.55
C PHE A 57 5.29 6.36 -2.58
N VAL A 58 5.22 7.13 -3.66
CA VAL A 58 4.22 8.18 -3.86
C VAL A 58 3.16 7.73 -4.87
N ALA A 59 1.92 8.19 -4.68
CA ALA A 59 0.84 7.94 -5.64
C ALA A 59 1.17 8.54 -7.00
N SER A 60 0.92 7.76 -8.05
CA SER A 60 0.85 8.21 -9.43
C SER A 60 -0.62 8.24 -9.89
N SER A 61 -0.84 8.28 -11.21
CA SER A 61 -2.18 8.12 -11.78
C SER A 61 -2.83 6.80 -11.34
N GLY A 62 -4.10 6.85 -10.94
CA GLY A 62 -4.84 5.67 -10.48
C GLY A 62 -4.29 5.08 -9.17
N THR A 63 -4.08 3.77 -9.16
CA THR A 63 -3.59 2.98 -8.02
C THR A 63 -2.08 2.80 -8.00
N ASP A 64 -1.37 3.31 -9.02
CA ASP A 64 0.05 3.08 -9.19
C ASP A 64 0.90 3.83 -8.15
N LEU A 65 2.05 3.23 -7.82
CA LEU A 65 3.04 3.77 -6.90
C LEU A 65 4.39 3.88 -7.60
N HIS A 66 5.08 5.01 -7.43
CA HIS A 66 6.46 5.18 -7.89
C HIS A 66 7.40 5.43 -6.71
N PRO A 67 8.62 4.85 -6.73
CA PRO A 67 9.60 5.06 -5.68
C PRO A 67 10.19 6.47 -5.77
N ALA A 68 10.17 7.21 -4.66
CA ALA A 68 10.90 8.45 -4.51
C ALA A 68 12.36 8.12 -4.14
N LEU A 69 13.22 8.03 -5.16
CA LEU A 69 14.65 7.78 -4.96
C LEU A 69 15.40 9.11 -4.86
N THR A 70 16.14 9.28 -3.78
CA THR A 70 17.15 10.35 -3.68
C THR A 70 18.45 9.84 -4.29
N LEU A 71 19.12 10.70 -5.06
CA LEU A 71 20.49 10.50 -5.53
C LEU A 71 21.50 10.59 -4.37
#